data_AF-A0A486XLR8-F1
#
_entry.id   AF-A0A486XLR8-F1
#
_cell.length_a   1.000
_cell.length_b   1.000
_cell.length_c   1.000
_cell.angle_alpha   90.00
_cell.angle_beta   90.00
_cell.angle_gamma   90.00
#
_symmetry.space_group_name_H-M   'P 1'
#
loop_
_entity.id
_entity.type
_entity.pdbx_description
1 polymer ?
#
loop_
_entity_poly.entity_id
_entity_poly.type
_entity_poly.pdbx_seq_one_letter_code
_entity_poly.pdbx_strand_id
1 'polypeptide(L)'
;MTKYPSFSDQAVQQAIDAASNYYSSQQPQTNTISDDDGHLALLAECISVTIANGKACINLPLGIGSKCIPVPISYDGKVAQACLSICTHWGIPTGVKVSVSVGGIVIVSKSFGKC
;
A
#
# COMPACT_ATOMS: atom_id res chain seq x y z
N MET A 1 -17.25 -6.32 17.34
CA MET A 1 -16.43 -6.18 16.11
C MET A 1 -15.15 -5.44 16.46
N THR A 2 -13.99 -6.05 16.25
CA THR A 2 -12.69 -5.42 16.55
C THR A 2 -12.41 -4.33 15.50
N LYS A 3 -12.31 -3.07 15.92
CA LYS A 3 -12.03 -1.94 15.02
C LYS A 3 -10.53 -1.90 14.74
N TYR A 4 -10.10 -2.43 13.60
CA TYR A 4 -8.71 -2.32 13.17
C TYR A 4 -8.38 -0.89 12.72
N PRO A 5 -7.10 -0.45 12.83
CA PRO A 5 -6.64 0.81 12.26
C PRO A 5 -6.95 0.89 10.76
N SER A 6 -7.33 2.07 10.30
CA SER A 6 -7.73 2.34 8.92
C SER A 6 -6.98 3.56 8.38
N PHE A 7 -6.80 3.58 7.06
CA PHE A 7 -6.19 4.70 6.36
C PHE A 7 -7.23 5.81 6.09
N SER A 8 -6.76 7.04 5.91
CA SER A 8 -7.58 8.19 5.51
C SER A 8 -8.04 8.06 4.06
N ASP A 9 -9.35 8.22 3.83
CA ASP A 9 -9.91 8.25 2.47
C ASP A 9 -9.29 9.37 1.62
N GLN A 10 -8.97 10.51 2.24
CA GLN A 10 -8.31 11.62 1.55
C GLN A 10 -6.90 11.23 1.08
N ALA A 11 -6.11 10.57 1.92
CA ALA A 11 -4.75 10.16 1.56
C ALA A 11 -4.77 9.08 0.45
N VAL A 12 -5.73 8.16 0.52
CA VAL A 12 -5.99 7.17 -0.53
C VAL A 12 -6.32 7.86 -1.86
N GLN A 13 -7.24 8.83 -1.84
CA GLN A 13 -7.63 9.54 -3.05
C GLN A 13 -6.47 10.34 -3.64
N GLN A 14 -5.69 11.03 -2.80
CA GLN A 14 -4.51 11.78 -3.25
C GLN A 14 -3.48 10.87 -3.96
N ALA A 15 -3.28 9.65 -3.47
CA ALA A 15 -2.41 8.70 -4.13
C ALA A 15 -2.95 8.20 -5.48
N ILE A 16 -4.27 7.97 -5.58
CA ILE A 16 -4.92 7.60 -6.83
C ILE A 16 -4.80 8.74 -7.85
N ASP A 17 -5.10 9.97 -7.46
CA ASP A 17 -5.05 11.14 -8.33
C ASP A 17 -3.63 11.39 -8.83
N ALA A 18 -2.64 11.30 -7.95
CA ALA A 18 -1.23 11.45 -8.34
C ALA A 18 -0.77 10.39 -9.34
N ALA A 19 -1.18 9.13 -9.15
CA ALA A 19 -0.88 8.06 -10.09
C ALA A 19 -1.59 8.24 -11.45
N SER A 20 -2.85 8.68 -11.45
CA SER A 20 -3.61 8.99 -12.65
C SER A 20 -2.97 10.15 -13.43
N ASN A 21 -2.58 11.22 -12.73
CA ASN A 21 -1.95 12.39 -13.33
C ASN A 21 -0.59 12.05 -13.95
N TYR A 22 0.20 11.18 -13.31
CA TYR A 22 1.49 10.71 -13.85
C TYR A 22 1.31 10.13 -15.25
N TYR A 23 0.43 9.14 -15.42
CA TYR A 23 0.22 8.50 -16.71
C TYR A 23 -0.56 9.37 -17.72
N SER A 24 -1.45 10.26 -17.26
CA SER A 24 -2.15 11.19 -18.15
C SER A 24 -1.21 12.25 -18.76
N SER A 25 -0.11 12.56 -18.07
CA SER A 25 0.88 13.54 -18.54
C SER A 25 1.97 12.93 -19.44
N GLN A 26 2.08 11.60 -19.51
CA GLN A 26 3.01 10.94 -20.41
C GLN A 26 2.44 10.89 -21.83
N GLN A 27 3.17 11.45 -22.80
CA GLN A 27 2.89 11.18 -24.21
C GLN A 27 3.57 9.87 -24.62
N PRO A 28 2.89 8.99 -25.40
CA PRO A 28 3.50 7.77 -25.88
C PRO A 28 4.71 8.11 -26.77
N GLN A 29 5.92 7.79 -26.31
CA GLN A 29 7.11 7.90 -27.13
C GLN A 29 7.14 6.72 -28.11
N THR A 30 6.99 7.02 -29.40
CA THR A 30 6.71 6.02 -30.44
C THR A 30 7.94 5.23 -30.93
N ASN A 31 9.14 5.48 -30.41
CA ASN A 31 10.40 4.96 -30.97
C ASN A 31 11.36 4.31 -29.97
N THR A 32 10.92 3.98 -28.75
CA THR A 32 11.75 3.31 -27.74
C THR A 32 10.98 2.15 -27.11
N ILE A 33 11.67 1.05 -26.81
CA ILE A 33 11.12 0.02 -25.93
C ILE A 33 10.89 0.72 -24.57
N SER A 34 9.64 0.76 -24.11
CA SER A 34 9.31 1.32 -22.80
C SER A 34 9.73 0.35 -21.72
N ASP A 35 10.58 0.78 -20.79
CA ASP A 35 10.92 0.03 -19.58
C ASP A 35 9.81 0.13 -18.51
N ASP A 36 8.85 1.03 -18.70
CA ASP A 36 7.65 1.16 -17.87
C ASP A 36 6.58 0.19 -18.40
N ASP A 37 6.27 -0.84 -17.59
CA ASP A 37 5.22 -1.81 -17.85
C ASP A 37 3.83 -1.31 -17.39
N GLY A 38 3.74 -0.05 -16.97
CA GLY A 38 2.53 0.62 -16.53
C GLY A 38 2.18 0.40 -15.06
N HIS A 39 2.95 -0.40 -14.31
CA HIS A 39 2.69 -0.62 -12.88
C HIS A 39 3.33 0.46 -12.01
N LEU A 40 2.50 1.08 -11.16
CA LEU A 40 2.95 2.08 -10.19
C LEU A 40 2.35 1.79 -8.83
N ALA A 41 3.19 1.71 -7.79
CA ALA A 41 2.76 1.65 -6.40
C ALA A 41 3.12 2.98 -5.71
N LEU A 42 2.11 3.81 -5.44
CA LEU A 42 2.31 5.13 -4.88
C LEU A 42 1.88 5.18 -3.41
N LEU A 43 2.77 5.69 -2.53
CA LEU A 43 2.48 5.83 -1.11
C LEU A 43 1.27 6.75 -0.88
N ALA A 44 0.28 6.26 -0.13
CA ALA A 44 -0.83 7.06 0.36
C ALA A 44 -0.53 7.58 1.77
N GLU A 45 -0.24 6.67 2.70
CA GLU A 45 -0.25 7.00 4.12
C GLU A 45 0.52 5.94 4.93
N CYS A 46 1.05 6.34 6.08
CA CYS A 46 1.57 5.43 7.09
C CYS A 46 0.85 5.63 8.43
N ILE A 47 0.35 4.55 9.03
CA ILE A 47 -0.31 4.55 10.34
C ILE A 47 0.47 3.72 11.36
N SER A 48 0.28 4.03 12.64
CA SER A 48 0.80 3.20 13.72
C SER A 48 -0.10 1.99 13.96
N VAL A 49 0.49 0.82 14.08
CA VAL A 49 -0.20 -0.44 14.38
C VAL A 49 0.57 -1.21 15.44
N THR A 50 -0.13 -2.03 16.22
CA THR A 50 0.50 -2.95 17.18
C THR A 50 0.56 -4.34 16.59
N ILE A 51 1.74 -4.97 16.66
CA ILE A 51 1.89 -6.36 16.24
C ILE A 51 1.42 -7.27 17.38
N ALA A 52 0.53 -8.21 17.07
CA ALA A 52 0.03 -9.18 18.03
C ALA A 52 -0.14 -10.55 17.37
N ASN A 53 0.33 -11.60 18.04
CA ASN A 53 0.23 -12.99 17.59
C ASN A 53 0.86 -13.22 16.21
N GLY A 54 2.04 -12.64 15.98
CA GLY A 54 2.79 -12.69 14.73
C GLY A 54 2.09 -11.99 13.56
N LYS A 55 1.22 -11.00 13.82
CA LYS A 55 0.41 -10.34 12.79
C LYS A 55 0.23 -8.85 13.05
N ALA A 56 0.17 -8.09 11.98
CA ALA A 56 -0.33 -6.71 11.97
C ALA A 56 -1.68 -6.68 11.25
N CYS A 57 -2.77 -6.35 11.95
CA CYS A 57 -4.12 -6.32 11.39
C CYS A 57 -4.59 -4.89 11.12
N ILE A 58 -5.08 -4.65 9.92
CA ILE A 58 -5.45 -3.33 9.38
C ILE A 58 -6.68 -3.42 8.49
N ASN A 59 -7.38 -2.31 8.33
CA ASN A 59 -8.46 -2.14 7.36
C ASN A 59 -7.92 -1.53 6.08
N LEU A 60 -8.08 -2.26 4.98
CA LEU A 60 -7.63 -1.82 3.66
C LEU A 60 -8.77 -1.17 2.88
N PRO A 61 -8.48 -0.11 2.10
CA PRO A 61 -9.47 0.59 1.29
C PRO A 61 -9.84 -0.24 0.04
N LEU A 62 -10.51 0.41 -0.92
CA LEU A 62 -10.90 -0.18 -2.21
C LEU A 62 -11.78 -1.43 -2.07
N GLY A 63 -12.58 -1.51 -1.00
CA GLY A 63 -13.45 -2.65 -0.73
C GLY A 63 -12.74 -3.93 -0.29
N ILE A 64 -11.43 -3.90 -0.02
CA ILE A 64 -10.65 -5.08 0.38
C ILE A 64 -10.98 -5.52 1.82
N GLY A 65 -11.25 -4.55 2.69
CA GLY A 65 -11.65 -4.78 4.08
C GLY A 65 -10.49 -5.18 5.00
N SER A 66 -10.82 -5.81 6.13
CA SER A 66 -9.85 -6.16 7.17
C SER A 66 -8.91 -7.29 6.74
N LYS A 67 -7.60 -7.08 6.88
CA LYS A 67 -6.56 -8.10 6.64
C LYS A 67 -5.52 -8.09 7.75
N CYS A 68 -4.95 -9.26 8.01
CA CYS A 68 -3.83 -9.43 8.91
C CYS A 68 -2.61 -9.90 8.12
N ILE A 69 -1.53 -9.12 8.18
CA ILE A 69 -0.27 -9.39 7.50
C ILE A 69 0.61 -10.16 8.47
N PRO A 70 1.19 -11.32 8.08
CA PRO A 70 2.11 -12.06 8.92
C PRO A 70 3.39 -11.26 9.14
N VAL A 71 3.86 -11.24 10.38
CA VAL A 71 5.09 -10.56 10.82
C VAL A 71 5.88 -11.56 11.68
N PRO A 72 7.23 -11.57 11.64
CA PRO A 72 7.99 -12.46 12.49
C PRO A 72 7.64 -12.27 13.98
N ILE A 73 7.46 -13.38 14.71
CA ILE A 73 7.02 -13.36 16.12
C ILE A 73 7.96 -12.59 17.05
N SER A 74 9.23 -12.40 16.65
CA SER A 74 10.21 -11.56 17.35
C SER A 74 9.80 -10.08 17.45
N TYR A 75 8.75 -9.66 16.74
CA TYR A 75 8.21 -8.30 16.78
C TYR A 75 6.88 -8.19 17.53
N ASP A 76 6.37 -9.26 18.16
CA ASP A 76 5.13 -9.21 18.94
C ASP A 76 5.20 -8.19 20.08
N GLY A 77 4.09 -7.46 20.28
CA GLY A 77 3.98 -6.39 21.28
C GLY A 77 4.65 -5.07 20.87
N LYS A 78 5.39 -5.03 19.76
CA LYS A 78 6.01 -3.79 19.28
C LYS A 78 5.01 -2.93 18.51
N VAL A 79 5.18 -1.61 18.66
CA VAL A 79 4.56 -0.63 17.77
C VAL A 79 5.33 -0.65 16.46
N ALA A 80 4.59 -0.85 15.37
CA ALA A 80 5.08 -0.83 14.01
C ALA A 80 4.38 0.28 13.24
N GLN A 81 4.95 0.63 12.09
CA GLN A 81 4.32 1.51 11.13
C GLN A 81 3.84 0.68 9.94
N ALA A 82 2.57 0.76 9.60
CA ALA A 82 2.01 0.16 8.39
C ALA A 82 1.81 1.28 7.36
N CYS A 83 2.53 1.20 6.24
CA CYS A 83 2.39 2.12 5.13
C CYS A 83 1.58 1.46 4.00
N LEU A 84 0.57 2.18 3.51
CA LEU A 84 -0.26 1.81 2.39
C LEU A 84 0.24 2.51 1.14
N SER A 85 0.46 1.74 0.08
CA SER A 85 0.63 2.24 -1.28
C SER A 85 -0.54 1.78 -2.16
N ILE A 86 -1.06 2.66 -3.00
CA ILE A 86 -2.06 2.33 -4.01
C ILE A 86 -1.34 1.83 -5.26
N CYS A 87 -1.72 0.64 -5.72
CA CYS A 87 -1.19 0.08 -6.94
C CYS A 87 -2.10 0.42 -8.10
N THR A 88 -1.54 0.99 -9.15
CA THR A 88 -2.22 1.29 -10.39
C THR A 88 -1.57 0.57 -11.56
N HIS A 89 -2.35 0.42 -12.64
CA HIS A 89 -1.84 0.07 -13.95
C HIS A 89 -2.33 1.13 -14.93
N TRP A 90 -1.40 1.85 -15.58
CA TRP A 90 -1.70 3.02 -16.42
C TRP A 90 -2.64 4.04 -15.73
N GLY A 91 -2.40 4.29 -14.44
CA GLY A 91 -3.17 5.25 -13.63
C GLY A 91 -4.47 4.71 -13.06
N ILE A 92 -4.91 3.51 -13.44
CA ILE A 92 -6.15 2.91 -12.94
C ILE A 92 -5.83 2.07 -11.69
N PRO A 93 -6.48 2.29 -10.53
CA PRO A 93 -6.23 1.51 -9.33
C PRO A 93 -6.62 0.04 -9.51
N THR A 94 -5.68 -0.86 -9.18
CA THR A 94 -5.85 -2.32 -9.34
C THR A 94 -5.55 -3.12 -8.07
N GLY A 95 -5.01 -2.47 -7.04
CA GLY A 95 -4.69 -3.09 -5.77
C GLY A 95 -4.05 -2.15 -4.77
N VAL A 96 -3.56 -2.71 -3.67
CA VAL A 96 -2.77 -2.00 -2.67
C VAL A 96 -1.57 -2.83 -2.25
N LYS A 97 -0.46 -2.17 -1.93
CA LYS A 97 0.72 -2.76 -1.31
C LYS A 97 0.87 -2.20 0.09
N VAL A 98 0.98 -3.07 1.07
CA VAL A 98 1.21 -2.67 2.46
C VAL A 98 2.60 -3.09 2.88
N SER A 99 3.38 -2.15 3.41
CA SER A 99 4.64 -2.45 4.08
C SER A 99 4.50 -2.21 5.58
N VAL A 100 4.95 -3.16 6.39
CA VAL A 100 5.05 -2.99 7.84
C VAL A 100 6.52 -2.79 8.19
N SER A 101 6.83 -1.75 8.96
CA SER A 101 8.18 -1.41 9.41
C SER A 101 8.26 -1.26 10.92
N VAL A 102 9.42 -1.56 11.48
CA VAL A 102 9.75 -1.36 12.90
C VAL A 102 11.07 -0.61 12.97
N GLY A 103 11.10 0.55 13.64
CA GLY A 103 12.28 1.41 13.67
C GLY A 103 12.70 1.92 12.28
N GLY A 104 11.73 2.13 11.38
CA GLY A 104 11.97 2.58 10.00
C GLY A 104 12.41 1.49 9.02
N ILE A 105 12.66 0.26 9.47
CA ILE A 105 13.06 -0.86 8.61
C ILE A 105 11.83 -1.67 8.23
N VAL A 106 11.57 -1.83 6.92
CA VAL A 106 10.48 -2.66 6.41
C VAL A 106 10.79 -4.13 6.67
N ILE A 107 9.93 -4.81 7.43
CA ILE A 107 10.08 -6.21 7.81
C ILE A 107 9.16 -7.15 7.04
N VAL A 108 8.09 -6.62 6.44
CA VAL A 108 7.23 -7.34 5.50
C VAL A 108 6.60 -6.36 4.52
N SER A 109 6.46 -6.78 3.27
CA SER A 109 5.65 -6.10 2.27
C SER A 109 4.69 -7.10 1.62
N LYS A 110 3.41 -6.76 1.54
CA LYS A 110 2.38 -7.63 0.98
C LYS A 110 1.42 -6.86 0.10
N SER A 111 1.23 -7.35 -1.12
CA SER A 111 0.25 -6.85 -2.07
C SER A 111 -1.10 -7.56 -1.95
N PHE A 112 -2.18 -6.82 -2.20
CA PHE A 112 -3.55 -7.31 -2.34
C PHE A 112 -4.13 -6.73 -3.63
N GLY A 113 -4.58 -7.59 -4.55
CA GLY A 113 -4.91 -7.18 -5.93
C GLY A 113 -3.69 -7.25 -6.85
N LYS A 114 -3.68 -6.45 -7.92
CA LYS A 114 -2.54 -6.35 -8.83
C LYS A 114 -1.60 -5.22 -8.40
N CYS A 115 -0.35 -5.59 -8.20
CA CYS A 115 0.83 -4.82 -7.83
C CYS A 115 2.04 -5.71 -8.20
#